data_AF-A0A644T0V1-F1
#
_entry.id   AF-A0A644T0V1-F1
#
_cell.length_a   1.000
_cell.length_b   1.000
_cell.length_c   1.000
_cell.angle_alpha   90.00
_cell.angle_beta   90.00
_cell.angle_gamma   90.00
#
_symmetry.space_group_name_H-M   'P 1'
#
loop_
_entity.id
_entity.type
_entity.pdbx_description
1 polymer ?
#
loop_
_entity_poly.entity_id
_entity_poly.type
_entity_poly.pdbx_seq_one_letter_code
_entity_poly.pdbx_strand_id
1 'polypeptide(L)'
;MLICILGFVKAMEDHKDELILILAGYQGEMENFLQTNPGLRSRFPIHIEFPDYNQQELLQIAEQLCAKRQYKLNHDARTTLVKMLYQTQHQGGDSFGNARTVRNIIEKAIRRQAVRLIIKTNLTRQELMTLETPDLMEVNE
;
A
#
# COMPACT_ATOMS: atom_id res chain seq x y z
N MET A 1 -16.67 -20.28 -7.04
CA MET A 1 -16.46 -19.36 -5.91
C MET A 1 -17.57 -19.48 -4.85
N LEU A 2 -18.84 -19.28 -5.20
CA LEU A 2 -19.97 -19.36 -4.24
C LEU A 2 -20.09 -20.70 -3.48
N ILE A 3 -19.84 -21.82 -4.16
CA ILE A 3 -19.94 -23.17 -3.55
C ILE A 3 -18.87 -23.38 -2.45
N CYS A 4 -17.65 -22.87 -2.65
CA CYS A 4 -16.58 -22.99 -1.65
C CYS A 4 -16.92 -22.20 -0.37
N ILE A 5 -17.56 -21.04 -0.53
CA ILE A 5 -17.90 -20.14 0.57
C ILE A 5 -19.00 -20.72 1.45
N LEU A 6 -20.03 -21.35 0.85
CA LEU A 6 -21.05 -22.06 1.62
C LEU A 6 -20.45 -23.20 2.46
N GLY A 7 -19.41 -23.87 1.93
CA GLY A 7 -18.64 -24.86 2.70
C GLY A 7 -17.93 -24.25 3.91
N PHE A 8 -17.30 -23.09 3.76
CA PHE A 8 -16.68 -22.37 4.87
C PHE A 8 -17.69 -21.84 5.90
N VAL A 9 -18.86 -21.39 5.43
CA VAL A 9 -19.95 -20.95 6.31
C VAL A 9 -20.49 -22.12 7.14
N LYS A 10 -20.64 -23.29 6.51
CA LYS A 10 -21.01 -24.51 7.24
C LYS A 10 -19.93 -24.90 8.26
N ALA A 11 -18.66 -24.84 7.88
CA ALA A 11 -17.56 -25.09 8.81
C ALA A 11 -17.53 -24.08 9.98
N MET A 12 -17.96 -22.83 9.74
CA MET A 12 -18.10 -21.82 10.79
C MET A 12 -19.19 -22.18 11.81
N GLU A 13 -20.26 -22.86 11.39
CA GLU A 13 -21.31 -23.37 12.29
C GLU A 13 -20.86 -24.63 13.02
N ASP A 14 -20.26 -25.57 12.28
CA ASP A 14 -19.83 -26.88 12.79
C ASP A 14 -18.63 -26.77 13.75
N HIS A 15 -17.78 -25.74 13.60
CA HIS A 15 -16.54 -25.54 14.37
C HIS A 15 -16.44 -24.15 15.04
N LYS A 16 -17.56 -23.60 15.49
CA LYS A 16 -17.65 -22.23 16.06
C LYS A 16 -16.69 -21.91 17.22
N ASP A 17 -16.27 -22.92 17.98
CA ASP A 17 -15.39 -22.76 19.15
C ASP A 17 -13.89 -22.94 18.79
N GLU A 18 -13.58 -23.33 17.55
CA GLU A 18 -12.22 -23.69 17.10
C GLU A 18 -11.77 -22.92 15.85
N LEU A 19 -12.68 -22.23 15.16
CA LEU A 19 -12.42 -21.57 13.87
C LEU A 19 -12.81 -20.08 13.90
N ILE A 20 -11.88 -19.22 13.49
CA ILE A 20 -12.14 -17.81 13.18
C ILE A 20 -12.02 -17.62 11.67
N LEU A 21 -13.06 -17.07 11.04
CA LEU A 21 -13.07 -16.74 9.62
C LEU A 21 -13.05 -15.22 9.43
N ILE A 22 -12.01 -14.73 8.75
CA ILE A 22 -11.87 -13.31 8.40
C ILE A 22 -11.98 -13.17 6.88
N LEU A 23 -12.96 -12.40 6.43
CA LEU A 23 -13.10 -12.01 5.03
C LEU A 23 -12.48 -10.64 4.81
N ALA A 24 -11.74 -10.49 3.71
CA ALA A 24 -11.12 -9.23 3.34
C ALA A 24 -11.27 -9.02 1.82
N GLY A 25 -11.61 -7.79 1.43
CA GLY A 25 -11.84 -7.40 0.04
C GLY A 25 -12.20 -5.93 -0.04
N TYR A 26 -12.41 -5.43 -1.27
CA TYR A 26 -12.86 -4.05 -1.47
C TYR A 26 -14.31 -3.89 -0.99
N GLN A 27 -14.63 -2.72 -0.43
CA GLN A 27 -15.92 -2.47 0.23
C GLN A 27 -17.12 -2.81 -0.67
N GLY A 28 -17.14 -2.28 -1.90
CA GLY A 28 -18.23 -2.54 -2.84
C GLY A 28 -18.34 -4.01 -3.26
N GLU A 29 -17.21 -4.71 -3.44
CA GLU A 29 -17.20 -6.14 -3.72
C GLU A 29 -17.73 -6.96 -2.53
N MET A 30 -17.34 -6.59 -1.31
CA MET A 30 -17.79 -7.23 -0.07
C MET A 30 -19.29 -7.00 0.18
N GLU A 31 -19.81 -5.80 -0.08
CA GLU A 31 -21.25 -5.54 0.01
C GLU A 31 -22.05 -6.39 -0.99
N ASN A 32 -21.64 -6.42 -2.25
CA ASN A 32 -22.26 -7.26 -3.28
C ASN A 32 -22.20 -8.74 -2.89
N PHE A 33 -21.06 -9.18 -2.37
CA PHE A 33 -20.85 -10.54 -1.90
C PHE A 33 -21.79 -10.90 -0.73
N LEU A 34 -21.90 -10.04 0.28
CA LEU A 34 -22.77 -10.26 1.44
C LEU A 34 -24.27 -10.21 1.07
N GLN A 35 -24.65 -9.46 0.03
CA GLN A 35 -26.02 -9.42 -0.49
C GLN A 35 -26.40 -10.67 -1.29
N THR A 36 -25.42 -11.44 -1.77
CA THR A 36 -25.69 -12.63 -2.61
C THR A 36 -26.42 -13.74 -1.85
N ASN A 37 -26.30 -13.79 -0.52
CA ASN A 37 -27.06 -14.71 0.33
C ASN A 37 -27.45 -14.00 1.64
N PRO A 38 -28.76 -13.83 1.93
CA PRO A 38 -29.22 -13.16 3.15
C PRO A 38 -28.63 -13.74 4.45
N GLY A 39 -28.37 -15.05 4.45
CA GLY A 39 -27.75 -15.75 5.58
C GLY A 39 -26.27 -15.45 5.81
N LEU A 40 -25.54 -14.90 4.83
CA LEU A 40 -24.14 -14.50 5.03
C LEU A 40 -24.05 -13.26 5.91
N ARG A 41 -24.90 -12.26 5.66
CA ARG A 41 -24.81 -10.98 6.39
C ARG A 41 -25.02 -11.13 7.90
N SER A 42 -25.92 -12.02 8.33
CA SER A 42 -26.14 -12.29 9.77
C SER A 42 -25.00 -13.07 10.42
N ARG A 43 -24.21 -13.80 9.63
CA ARG A 43 -23.10 -14.65 10.09
C ARG A 43 -21.77 -13.90 10.24
N PHE A 44 -21.65 -12.72 9.62
CA PHE A 44 -20.54 -11.80 9.81
C PHE A 44 -21.03 -10.52 10.48
N PRO A 45 -21.19 -10.51 11.84
CA PRO A 45 -21.70 -9.34 12.55
C PRO A 45 -20.66 -8.25 12.78
N ILE A 46 -19.36 -8.58 12.71
CA ILE A 46 -18.26 -7.63 12.92
C ILE A 46 -17.77 -7.15 11.57
N HIS A 47 -17.89 -5.84 11.33
CA HIS A 47 -17.46 -5.17 10.10
C HIS A 47 -16.39 -4.16 10.50
N ILE A 48 -15.21 -4.27 9.90
CA ILE A 48 -14.11 -3.35 10.12
C ILE A 48 -13.74 -2.75 8.77
N GLU A 49 -13.93 -1.43 8.66
CA GLU A 49 -13.57 -0.67 7.47
C GLU A 49 -12.15 -0.12 7.63
N PHE A 50 -11.35 -0.27 6.58
CA PHE A 50 -10.00 0.29 6.51
C PHE A 50 -10.00 1.40 5.47
N PRO A 51 -10.11 2.67 5.90
CA PRO A 51 -10.06 3.79 4.96
C PRO A 51 -8.67 3.91 4.32
N ASP A 52 -8.65 4.51 3.13
CA ASP A 52 -7.39 4.85 2.48
C ASP A 52 -6.60 5.87 3.31
N TYR A 53 -5.28 5.74 3.23
CA TYR A 53 -4.39 6.69 3.88
C TYR A 53 -4.42 8.03 3.15
N ASN A 54 -4.40 9.12 3.91
CA ASN A 54 -4.16 10.44 3.35
C ASN A 54 -2.68 10.62 2.93
N GLN A 55 -2.38 11.68 2.19
CA GLN A 55 -1.04 11.87 1.62
C GLN A 55 0.05 12.06 2.69
N GLN A 56 -0.30 12.60 3.86
CA GLN A 56 0.65 12.75 4.97
C GLN A 56 0.96 11.40 5.62
N GLU A 57 -0.05 10.54 5.79
CA GLU A 57 0.13 9.18 6.30
C GLU A 57 0.96 8.34 5.32
N LEU A 58 0.71 8.47 4.02
CA LEU A 58 1.51 7.82 2.98
C LEU A 58 2.98 8.31 2.98
N LEU A 59 3.21 9.62 3.23
CA LEU A 59 4.55 10.16 3.42
C LEU A 59 5.23 9.55 4.66
N GLN A 60 4.52 9.43 5.78
CA GLN A 60 5.05 8.80 7.00
C GLN A 60 5.43 7.33 6.74
N ILE A 61 4.60 6.58 6.01
CA ILE A 61 4.90 5.21 5.60
C ILE A 61 6.17 5.18 4.75
N ALA A 62 6.33 6.13 3.81
CA ALA A 62 7.52 6.25 2.98
C ALA A 62 8.78 6.50 3.81
N GLU A 63 8.71 7.43 4.77
CA GLU A 63 9.82 7.75 5.66
C GLU A 63 10.19 6.56 6.55
N GLN A 64 9.22 5.80 7.05
CA GLN A 64 9.47 4.58 7.81
C GLN A 64 10.15 3.50 6.95
N LEU A 65 9.73 3.33 5.69
CA LEU A 65 10.35 2.40 4.76
C LEU A 65 11.80 2.79 4.44
N CYS A 66 12.05 4.09 4.22
CA CYS A 66 13.39 4.64 4.04
C CYS A 66 14.25 4.39 5.28
N ALA A 67 13.76 4.74 6.47
CA ALA A 67 14.50 4.60 7.72
C ALA A 67 14.88 3.13 8.01
N LYS A 68 13.98 2.19 7.76
CA LYS A 68 14.26 0.74 7.88
C LYS A 68 15.41 0.28 6.99
N ARG A 69 15.63 0.95 5.86
CA ARG A 69 16.72 0.67 4.91
C ARG A 69 17.90 1.65 5.03
N GLN A 70 17.93 2.46 6.08
CA GLN A 70 18.95 3.50 6.32
C GLN A 70 19.00 4.61 5.27
N TYR A 71 17.90 4.85 4.57
CA TYR A 71 17.73 5.99 3.67
C TYR A 71 16.94 7.12 4.34
N LYS A 72 17.09 8.32 3.79
CA LYS A 72 16.29 9.51 4.11
C LYS A 72 15.87 10.20 2.82
N LEU A 73 14.69 10.81 2.82
CA LEU A 73 14.28 11.72 1.75
C LEU A 73 14.80 13.13 2.09
N ASN A 74 15.38 13.82 1.12
CA ASN A 74 15.65 15.25 1.27
C ASN A 74 14.33 16.06 1.25
N HIS A 75 14.39 17.35 1.56
CA HIS A 75 13.18 18.19 1.65
C HIS A 75 12.38 18.24 0.33
N ASP A 76 13.07 18.39 -0.79
CA ASP A 76 12.43 18.49 -2.11
C ASP A 76 11.82 17.16 -2.56
N ALA A 77 12.46 16.03 -2.22
CA ALA A 77 11.94 14.69 -2.49
C ALA A 77 10.67 14.42 -1.71
N ARG A 78 10.58 14.84 -0.44
CA ARG A 78 9.33 14.73 0.33
C ARG A 78 8.19 15.50 -0.33
N THR A 79 8.45 16.75 -0.70
CA THR A 79 7.46 17.60 -1.35
C THR A 79 7.01 17.01 -2.70
N THR A 80 7.97 16.47 -3.47
CA THR A 80 7.70 15.78 -4.72
C THR A 80 6.86 14.53 -4.51
N LEU A 81 7.22 13.71 -3.52
CA LEU A 81 6.51 12.47 -3.21
C LEU A 81 5.05 12.74 -2.83
N VAL A 82 4.78 13.74 -1.99
CA VAL A 82 3.40 14.13 -1.63
C VAL A 82 2.59 14.52 -2.87
N LYS A 83 3.18 15.31 -3.78
CA LYS A 83 2.53 15.68 -5.04
C LYS A 83 2.23 14.47 -5.93
N MET A 84 3.20 13.55 -6.07
CA MET A 84 3.01 12.32 -6.84
C MET A 84 1.90 11.45 -6.25
N LEU A 85 1.91 11.26 -4.92
CA LEU A 85 0.89 10.47 -4.22
C LEU A 85 -0.50 11.08 -4.38
N TYR A 86 -0.61 12.41 -4.27
CA TYR A 86 -1.86 13.12 -4.54
C TYR A 86 -2.37 12.83 -5.96
N GLN A 87 -1.51 12.96 -6.97
CA GLN A 87 -1.87 12.69 -8.37
C GLN A 87 -2.28 11.23 -8.60
N THR A 88 -1.49 10.28 -8.08
CA THR A 88 -1.77 8.85 -8.25
C THR A 88 -3.08 8.44 -7.57
N GLN A 89 -3.39 9.00 -6.40
CA GLN A 89 -4.64 8.73 -5.70
C GLN A 89 -5.85 9.28 -6.47
N HIS A 90 -5.73 10.46 -7.07
CA HIS A 90 -6.81 11.05 -7.88
C HIS A 90 -7.02 10.31 -9.21
N GLN A 91 -5.96 9.73 -9.80
CA GLN A 91 -6.05 8.97 -11.05
C GLN A 91 -6.46 7.50 -10.84
N GLY A 92 -6.08 6.91 -9.71
CA GLY A 92 -6.27 5.49 -9.42
C GLY A 92 -7.66 5.13 -8.92
N GLY A 93 -8.44 6.10 -8.43
CA GLY A 93 -9.77 5.86 -7.84
C GLY A 93 -9.73 4.74 -6.79
N ASP A 94 -10.72 3.86 -6.82
CA ASP A 94 -10.89 2.73 -5.90
C ASP A 94 -9.78 1.66 -5.97
N SER A 95 -8.90 1.73 -6.98
CA SER A 95 -7.79 0.79 -7.19
C SER A 95 -6.45 1.30 -6.64
N PHE A 96 -6.44 2.40 -5.90
CA PHE A 96 -5.21 2.94 -5.35
C PHE A 96 -4.58 1.99 -4.33
N GLY A 97 -3.36 1.51 -4.64
CA GLY A 97 -2.67 0.48 -3.83
C GLY A 97 -2.14 0.92 -2.45
N ASN A 98 -2.42 2.14 -1.97
CA ASN A 98 -1.98 2.65 -0.66
C ASN A 98 -0.48 2.41 -0.38
N ALA A 99 -0.15 1.79 0.75
CA ALA A 99 1.21 1.47 1.18
C ALA A 99 1.98 0.60 0.16
N ARG A 100 1.28 -0.19 -0.67
CA ARG A 100 1.91 -0.96 -1.76
C ARG A 100 2.48 -0.01 -2.82
N THR A 101 1.72 1.03 -3.19
CA THR A 101 2.18 2.07 -4.12
C THR A 101 3.41 2.79 -3.57
N VAL A 102 3.37 3.21 -2.30
CA VAL A 102 4.51 3.87 -1.63
C VAL A 102 5.75 2.97 -1.65
N ARG A 103 5.60 1.68 -1.29
CA ARG A 103 6.70 0.71 -1.33
C ARG A 103 7.33 0.62 -2.72
N ASN A 104 6.51 0.50 -3.75
CA ASN A 104 6.98 0.41 -5.13
C ASN A 104 7.75 1.67 -5.55
N ILE A 105 7.27 2.86 -5.17
CA ILE A 105 7.95 4.13 -5.44
C ILE A 105 9.33 4.17 -4.76
N ILE A 106 9.40 3.86 -3.46
CA ILE A 106 10.67 3.89 -2.71
C ILE A 106 11.66 2.85 -3.24
N GLU A 107 11.20 1.65 -3.60
CA GLU A 107 12.06 0.62 -4.19
C GLU A 107 12.63 1.05 -5.55
N LYS A 108 11.81 1.64 -6.42
CA LYS A 108 12.28 2.24 -7.67
C LYS A 108 13.29 3.36 -7.41
N ALA A 109 13.02 4.23 -6.44
CA ALA A 109 13.87 5.36 -6.11
C ALA A 109 15.26 4.94 -5.63
N ILE A 110 15.34 3.91 -4.78
CA ILE A 110 16.63 3.35 -4.35
C ILE A 110 17.43 2.83 -5.54
N ARG A 111 16.79 2.16 -6.51
CA ARG A 111 17.47 1.69 -7.73
C ARG A 111 17.98 2.85 -8.59
N ARG A 112 17.18 3.91 -8.75
CA ARG A 112 17.58 5.10 -9.53
C ARG A 112 18.71 5.88 -8.85
N GLN A 113 18.67 6.00 -7.52
CA GLN A 113 19.75 6.60 -6.76
C GLN A 113 21.06 5.85 -6.98
N ALA A 114 21.05 4.51 -6.95
CA ALA A 114 22.23 3.73 -7.24
C ALA A 114 22.81 4.05 -8.63
N VAL A 115 21.97 4.14 -9.68
CA VAL A 115 22.39 4.52 -11.03
C VAL A 115 22.95 5.94 -11.08
N ARG A 116 22.29 6.91 -10.44
CA ARG A 116 22.75 8.30 -10.38
C ARG A 116 24.15 8.42 -9.75
N LEU A 117 24.40 7.66 -8.68
CA LEU A 117 25.65 7.75 -7.94
C LEU A 117 26.84 7.07 -8.63
N ILE A 118 26.63 6.14 -9.58
CA ILE A 118 27.72 5.46 -10.32
C ILE A 118 28.65 6.45 -11.02
N ILE A 119 28.12 7.57 -11.51
CA ILE A 119 28.87 8.55 -12.32
C ILE A 119 29.72 9.48 -11.42
N LYS A 120 29.55 9.42 -10.09
CA LYS A 120 30.15 10.38 -9.16
C LYS A 120 31.44 9.82 -8.55
N THR A 121 32.54 10.57 -8.70
CA THR A 121 33.89 10.14 -8.30
C THR A 121 34.16 10.23 -6.79
N ASN A 122 33.56 11.22 -6.11
CA ASN A 122 33.71 11.44 -4.67
C ASN A 122 32.34 11.39 -4.01
N LEU A 123 32.03 10.24 -3.39
CA LEU A 123 30.76 10.00 -2.71
C LEU A 123 30.92 10.12 -1.21
N THR A 124 30.03 10.89 -0.59
CA THR A 124 29.90 10.96 0.87
C THR A 124 28.88 9.95 1.38
N ARG A 125 29.00 9.57 2.65
CA ARG A 125 28.01 8.73 3.33
C ARG A 125 26.60 9.35 3.27
N GLN A 126 26.51 10.67 3.38
CA GLN A 126 25.23 11.38 3.35
C GLN A 126 24.52 11.19 2.00
N GLU A 127 25.25 11.24 0.89
CA GLU A 127 24.69 11.05 -0.45
C GLU A 127 24.23 9.62 -0.69
N LEU A 128 24.99 8.64 -0.18
CA LEU A 128 24.61 7.22 -0.24
C LEU A 128 23.32 6.93 0.55
N MET A 129 23.02 7.73 1.56
CA MET A 129 21.83 7.57 2.41
C MET A 129 20.68 8.52 2.04
N THR A 130 20.82 9.38 1.04
CA THR A 130 19.80 10.39 0.70
C THR A 130 19.18 10.10 -0.66
N LEU A 131 17.85 9.99 -0.67
CA LEU A 131 17.02 9.99 -1.87
C LEU A 131 16.59 11.44 -2.16
N GLU A 132 16.73 11.84 -3.41
CA GLU A 132 16.41 13.18 -3.90
C GLU A 132 15.32 13.11 -4.98
N THR A 133 14.83 14.28 -5.38
CA THR A 133 13.77 14.42 -6.40
C THR A 133 13.98 13.61 -7.68
N PRO A 134 15.19 13.59 -8.31
CA PRO A 134 15.42 12.81 -9.52
C PRO A 134 15.27 11.29 -9.34
N ASP A 135 15.42 10.79 -8.11
CA ASP A 135 15.27 9.36 -7.84
C ASP A 135 13.79 8.95 -7.86
N LEU A 136 12.88 9.87 -7.52
CA LEU A 136 11.44 9.60 -7.46
C LEU A 136 10.78 9.65 -8.84
N MET A 137 11.20 10.59 -9.68
CA MET A 137 10.62 10.82 -10.99
C MET A 137 11.05 9.73 -11.99
N GLU A 138 10.15 9.32 -12.88
CA GLU A 138 10.54 8.54 -14.06
C GLU A 138 11.30 9.49 -15.01
N VAL A 139 12.52 9.11 -15.36
CA VAL A 139 13.14 9.65 -16.58
C VAL A 139 12.37 8.99 -17.70
N ASN A 140 11.53 9.75 -18.40
CA ASN A 140 10.92 9.27 -19.63
C ASN A 140 12.06 8.97 -20.61
N GLU A 141 12.29 7.69 -20.90
CA GLU A 141 13.01 7.24 -22.10
C GLU A 141 12.09 7.36 -23.32
#